data_AF-A0A3Q4B7F4-F1
#
_entry.id   AF-A0A3Q4B7F4-F1
#
_cell.length_a   1.000
_cell.length_b   1.000
_cell.length_c   1.000
_cell.angle_alpha   90.00
_cell.angle_beta   90.00
_cell.angle_gamma   90.00
#
_symmetry.space_group_name_H-M   'P 1'
#
loop_
_entity.id
_entity.type
_entity.pdbx_description
1 polymer ?
#
loop_
_entity_poly.entity_id
_entity_poly.type
_entity_poly.pdbx_seq_one_letter_code
_entity_poly.pdbx_strand_id
1 'polypeptide(L)'
;MKMLLKCNARMERDGYGMTPLLAASVTGHTNIVEYLAHQPRTSREERIDALELLGATFVDKKRDLLGCGADVDSRDCENNTPLHVAASNGCPDIMELLVKAGAHFDAKNAQRKTAYELLDEHSSGHPALYPLNYITLQCLAARAIEKHRLPYRGLISEEMEAFIELH
;
A
#
# COMPACT_ATOMS: atom_id res chain seq x y z
N MET A 1 12.40 21.81 4.41
CA MET A 1 13.35 21.47 5.50
C MET A 1 14.75 22.06 5.33
N LYS A 2 15.46 21.83 4.21
CA LYS A 2 16.84 22.34 3.98
C LYS A 2 17.00 23.86 4.17
N MET A 3 15.96 24.65 3.87
CA MET A 3 15.92 26.11 4.13
C MET A 3 15.93 26.48 5.62
N LEU A 4 15.19 25.75 6.46
CA LEU A 4 15.05 26.07 7.89
C LEU A 4 16.35 25.83 8.66
N LEU A 5 17.08 24.76 8.31
CA LEU A 5 18.39 24.46 8.90
C LEU A 5 19.47 25.45 8.46
N LYS A 6 19.38 25.99 7.24
CA LYS A 6 20.21 27.12 6.80
C LYS A 6 19.94 28.41 7.59
N CYS A 7 18.74 28.57 8.15
CA CYS A 7 18.36 29.68 9.02
C CYS A 7 18.70 29.44 10.51
N ASN A 8 19.61 28.50 10.82
CA ASN A 8 20.06 28.21 12.18
C ASN A 8 18.94 27.69 13.11
N ALA A 9 17.88 27.09 12.55
CA ALA A 9 16.84 26.43 13.34
C ALA A 9 17.45 25.41 14.31
N ARG A 10 17.07 25.49 15.59
CA ARG A 10 17.59 24.62 16.63
C ARG A 10 16.82 23.30 16.65
N MET A 11 17.56 22.20 16.67
CA MET A 11 17.03 20.83 16.77
C MET A 11 16.73 20.50 18.24
N GLU A 12 15.97 21.36 18.91
CA GLU A 12 15.65 21.21 20.34
C GLU A 12 14.39 20.35 20.53
N ARG A 13 14.24 19.82 21.76
CA ARG A 13 13.08 19.05 22.19
C ARG A 13 11.89 19.97 22.41
N ASP A 14 10.71 19.56 21.97
CA ASP A 14 9.45 20.23 22.32
C ASP A 14 9.00 19.90 23.76
N GLY A 15 7.82 20.39 24.15
CA GLY A 15 7.25 20.15 25.49
C GLY A 15 6.95 18.68 25.81
N TYR A 16 6.99 17.79 24.81
CA TYR A 16 6.85 16.34 24.97
C TYR A 16 8.19 15.61 24.89
N GLY A 17 9.31 16.35 24.82
CA GLY A 17 10.64 15.76 24.67
C GLY A 17 10.97 15.34 23.23
N MET A 18 10.12 15.66 22.25
CA MET A 18 10.28 15.23 20.86
C MET A 18 11.22 16.16 20.11
N THR A 19 12.20 15.59 19.43
CA THR A 19 13.04 16.33 18.50
C THR A 19 12.50 16.21 17.07
N PRO A 20 12.94 17.08 16.14
CA PRO A 20 12.50 16.98 14.75
C PRO A 20 12.85 15.63 14.09
N LEU A 21 13.89 14.95 14.58
CA LEU A 21 14.25 13.60 14.13
C LEU A 21 13.22 12.57 14.61
N LEU A 22 12.86 12.59 15.91
CA LEU A 22 11.85 11.68 16.46
C LEU A 22 10.46 11.93 15.83
N ALA A 23 10.09 13.19 15.59
CA ALA A 23 8.83 13.53 14.93
C ALA A 23 8.77 12.99 13.49
N ALA A 24 9.89 13.05 12.76
CA ALA A 24 9.99 12.47 11.42
C ALA A 24 9.94 10.93 11.45
N SER A 25 10.50 10.29 12.49
CA SER A 25 10.41 8.85 12.70
C SER A 25 8.98 8.39 13.02
N VAL A 26 8.26 9.10 13.90
CA VAL A 26 6.85 8.81 14.23
C VAL A 26 5.95 8.87 12.99
N THR A 27 6.18 9.85 12.12
CA THR A 27 5.37 10.07 10.91
C THR A 27 5.78 9.13 9.76
N GLY A 28 6.96 8.51 9.84
CA GLY A 28 7.48 7.56 8.85
C GLY A 28 8.08 8.24 7.61
N HIS A 29 8.55 9.48 7.72
CA HIS A 29 9.20 10.20 6.62
C HIS A 29 10.70 9.85 6.55
N THR A 30 11.00 8.69 5.96
CA THR A 30 12.34 8.08 5.89
C THR A 30 13.42 8.99 5.29
N ASN A 31 13.08 9.75 4.25
CA ASN A 31 13.98 10.74 3.60
C ASN A 31 14.40 11.89 4.54
N ILE A 32 13.51 12.31 5.44
CA ILE A 32 13.79 13.34 6.43
C ILE A 32 14.63 12.75 7.56
N VAL A 33 14.32 11.53 8.00
CA VAL A 33 15.06 10.82 9.05
C VAL A 33 16.50 10.58 8.62
N GLU A 34 16.73 10.10 7.40
CA GLU A 34 18.07 9.90 6.86
C GLU A 34 18.88 11.20 6.83
N TYR A 35 18.26 12.30 6.39
CA TYR A 35 18.91 13.60 6.31
C TYR A 35 19.26 14.19 7.69
N LEU A 36 18.40 13.97 8.69
CA LEU A 36 18.62 14.44 10.07
C LEU A 36 19.58 13.55 10.86
N ALA A 37 19.59 12.23 10.62
CA ALA A 37 20.50 11.30 11.26
C ALA A 37 21.97 11.58 10.91
N HIS A 38 22.23 12.08 9.70
CA HIS A 38 23.56 12.46 9.22
C HIS A 38 24.02 13.86 9.67
N GLN A 39 23.22 14.60 10.45
CA GLN A 39 23.66 15.90 10.96
C GLN A 39 24.66 15.73 12.11
N PRO A 40 25.73 16.54 12.15
CA PRO A 40 26.77 16.42 13.17
C PRO A 40 26.29 16.77 14.59
N ARG A 41 25.12 17.41 14.72
CA ARG A 41 24.50 17.78 15.99
C ARG A 41 23.61 16.70 16.60
N THR A 42 23.33 15.62 15.85
CA THR A 42 22.45 14.54 16.30
C THR A 42 23.20 13.59 17.21
N SER A 43 22.68 13.36 18.41
CA SER A 43 23.33 12.47 19.37
C SER A 43 23.21 11.00 18.94
N ARG A 44 24.04 10.12 19.51
CA ARG A 44 23.95 8.68 19.23
C ARG A 44 22.66 8.08 19.78
N GLU A 45 22.26 8.48 20.98
CA GLU A 45 21.02 8.05 21.63
C GLU A 45 19.82 8.42 20.76
N GLU A 46 19.79 9.66 20.27
CA GLU A 46 18.69 10.16 19.44
C GLU A 46 18.55 9.42 18.10
N ARG A 47 19.68 8.99 17.51
CA ARG A 47 19.65 8.12 16.31
C ARG A 47 19.11 6.72 16.61
N ILE A 48 19.40 6.17 17.80
CA ILE A 48 18.91 4.85 18.21
C ILE A 48 17.40 4.94 18.43
N ASP A 49 16.95 5.92 19.21
CA ASP A 49 15.52 6.17 19.48
C ASP A 49 14.76 6.37 18.16
N ALA A 50 15.32 7.16 17.23
CA ALA A 50 14.73 7.38 15.92
C ALA A 50 14.61 6.12 15.08
N LEU A 51 15.59 5.22 15.14
CA LEU A 51 15.58 3.95 14.43
C LEU A 51 14.56 2.96 15.03
N GLU A 52 14.48 2.90 16.35
CA GLU A 52 13.48 2.09 17.07
C GLU A 52 12.05 2.55 16.75
N LEU A 53 11.80 3.86 16.81
CA LEU A 53 10.51 4.46 16.43
C LEU A 53 10.16 4.24 14.96
N LEU A 54 11.14 4.32 14.06
CA LEU A 54 10.92 4.06 12.64
C LEU A 54 10.62 2.59 12.38
N GLY A 55 11.26 1.67 13.11
CA GLY A 55 10.95 0.25 13.10
C GLY A 55 9.53 -0.05 13.60
N ALA A 56 9.15 0.50 14.76
CA ALA A 56 7.82 0.32 15.32
C ALA A 56 6.73 0.85 14.39
N THR A 57 6.86 2.07 13.87
CA THR A 57 5.89 2.67 12.94
C THR A 57 5.81 1.95 11.60
N PHE A 58 6.91 1.41 11.08
CA PHE A 58 6.90 0.63 9.84
C PHE A 58 6.23 -0.74 10.06
N VAL A 59 6.52 -1.39 11.19
CA VAL A 59 5.86 -2.65 11.57
C VAL A 59 4.38 -2.42 11.82
N ASP A 60 4.00 -1.35 12.52
CA ASP A 60 2.60 -1.00 12.78
C ASP A 60 1.88 -0.66 11.48
N LYS A 61 2.41 0.22 10.61
CA LYS A 61 1.78 0.48 9.29
C LYS A 61 1.66 -0.78 8.44
N LYS A 62 2.68 -1.65 8.44
CA LYS A 62 2.65 -2.93 7.72
C LYS A 62 1.64 -3.91 8.34
N ARG A 63 1.52 -3.93 9.66
CA ARG A 63 0.54 -4.74 10.40
C ARG A 63 -0.87 -4.18 10.26
N ASP A 64 -1.05 -2.88 10.21
CA ASP A 64 -2.34 -2.22 10.02
C ASP A 64 -2.85 -2.45 8.59
N LEU A 65 -1.95 -2.44 7.61
CA LEU A 65 -2.27 -2.81 6.22
C LEU A 65 -2.58 -4.32 6.06
N LEU A 66 -1.96 -5.19 6.86
CA LEU A 66 -2.08 -6.66 6.74
C LEU A 66 -2.99 -7.33 7.79
N GLY A 67 -3.42 -6.63 8.84
CA GLY A 67 -3.90 -7.26 10.08
C GLY A 67 -5.10 -6.60 10.76
N CYS A 68 -5.59 -5.46 10.28
CA CYS A 68 -6.77 -4.80 10.86
C CYS A 68 -8.11 -5.23 10.23
N GLY A 69 -8.17 -6.35 9.50
CA GLY A 69 -9.40 -6.77 8.82
C GLY A 69 -9.81 -5.79 7.71
N ALA A 70 -8.85 -5.02 7.18
CA ALA A 70 -9.06 -4.20 6.00
C ALA A 70 -9.32 -5.14 4.82
N ASP A 71 -10.48 -4.98 4.19
CA ASP A 71 -10.82 -5.70 2.97
C ASP A 71 -9.88 -5.23 1.87
N VAL A 72 -8.96 -6.13 1.47
CA VAL A 72 -7.94 -5.90 0.45
C VAL A 72 -8.53 -5.64 -0.94
N ASP A 73 -9.80 -6.01 -1.13
CA ASP A 73 -10.58 -5.79 -2.35
C ASP A 73 -11.72 -4.78 -2.16
N SER A 74 -11.67 -3.99 -1.08
CA SER A 74 -12.59 -2.87 -0.86
C SER A 74 -12.60 -1.91 -2.05
N ARG A 75 -13.76 -1.30 -2.33
CA ARG A 75 -14.00 -0.51 -3.54
C ARG A 75 -14.30 0.94 -3.21
N ASP A 76 -13.66 1.86 -3.93
CA ASP A 76 -14.00 3.28 -3.89
C ASP A 76 -15.22 3.62 -4.79
N CYS A 77 -15.53 4.91 -4.94
CA CYS A 77 -16.65 5.36 -5.78
C CYS A 77 -16.48 5.10 -7.29
N GLU A 78 -15.27 4.80 -7.75
CA GLU A 78 -14.95 4.42 -9.12
C GLU A 78 -14.73 2.90 -9.25
N ASN A 79 -15.11 2.14 -8.22
CA ASN A 79 -14.92 0.70 -8.11
C ASN A 79 -13.45 0.28 -8.13
N ASN A 80 -12.51 1.19 -7.82
CA ASN A 80 -11.09 0.86 -7.71
C ASN A 80 -10.85 0.12 -6.39
N THR A 81 -10.09 -0.98 -6.49
CA THR A 81 -9.52 -1.65 -5.32
C THR A 81 -8.20 -0.98 -4.89
N PRO A 82 -7.70 -1.21 -3.67
CA PRO A 82 -6.36 -0.78 -3.26
C PRO A 82 -5.27 -1.12 -4.30
N LEU A 83 -5.41 -2.22 -5.03
CA LEU A 83 -4.48 -2.63 -6.08
C LEU A 83 -4.49 -1.67 -7.28
N HIS A 84 -5.67 -1.16 -7.69
CA HIS A 84 -5.81 -0.16 -8.75
C HIS A 84 -5.17 1.17 -8.37
N VAL A 85 -5.35 1.59 -7.11
CA VAL A 85 -4.76 2.82 -6.57
C VAL A 85 -3.23 2.69 -6.50
N ALA A 86 -2.71 1.54 -6.06
CA ALA A 86 -1.27 1.28 -6.03
C ALA A 86 -0.65 1.28 -7.43
N ALA A 87 -1.34 0.68 -8.42
CA ALA A 87 -0.91 0.68 -9.81
C ALA A 87 -0.88 2.08 -10.43
N SER A 88 -1.94 2.87 -10.21
CA SER A 88 -2.05 4.24 -10.73
C SER A 88 -1.00 5.19 -10.15
N ASN A 89 -0.49 4.89 -8.95
CA ASN A 89 0.58 5.63 -8.31
C ASN A 89 2.00 5.08 -8.63
N GLY A 90 2.11 4.05 -9.49
CA GLY A 90 3.40 3.46 -9.86
C GLY A 90 4.14 2.82 -8.69
N CYS A 91 3.42 2.16 -7.77
CA CYS A 91 3.97 1.59 -6.53
C CYS A 91 3.95 0.05 -6.56
N PRO A 92 4.87 -0.61 -7.30
CA PRO A 92 4.87 -2.06 -7.45
C PRO A 92 5.10 -2.81 -6.13
N ASP A 93 5.87 -2.25 -5.20
CA ASP A 93 6.10 -2.84 -3.87
C ASP A 93 4.79 -2.96 -3.07
N ILE A 94 3.91 -1.95 -3.17
CA ILE A 94 2.60 -1.96 -2.51
C ILE A 94 1.69 -2.99 -3.17
N MET A 95 1.73 -3.09 -4.51
CA MET A 95 0.98 -4.12 -5.22
C MET A 95 1.39 -5.53 -4.81
N GLU A 96 2.70 -5.80 -4.70
CA GLU A 96 3.19 -7.10 -4.26
C GLU A 96 2.72 -7.43 -2.84
N LEU A 97 2.69 -6.45 -1.93
CA LEU A 97 2.16 -6.62 -0.59
C LEU A 97 0.66 -6.94 -0.57
N LEU A 98 -0.14 -6.20 -1.35
CA LEU A 98 -1.60 -6.41 -1.44
C LEU A 98 -1.94 -7.81 -1.99
N VAL A 99 -1.22 -8.24 -3.01
CA VAL A 99 -1.43 -9.55 -3.62
C VAL A 99 -0.99 -10.68 -2.69
N LYS A 100 0.12 -10.50 -1.94
CA LYS A 100 0.50 -11.43 -0.86
C LYS A 100 -0.52 -11.46 0.29
N ALA A 101 -1.27 -10.39 0.47
CA ALA A 101 -2.36 -10.30 1.43
C ALA A 101 -3.69 -10.91 0.92
N GLY A 102 -3.73 -11.35 -0.34
CA GLY A 102 -4.89 -12.02 -0.94
C GLY A 102 -5.72 -11.16 -1.91
N ALA A 103 -5.28 -9.94 -2.24
CA ALA A 103 -6.01 -9.09 -3.18
C ALA A 103 -6.16 -9.74 -4.56
N HIS A 104 -7.34 -9.59 -5.17
CA HIS A 104 -7.64 -10.15 -6.49
C HIS A 104 -7.00 -9.34 -7.61
N PHE A 105 -6.02 -9.95 -8.27
CA PHE A 105 -5.21 -9.29 -9.29
C PHE A 105 -6.00 -8.89 -10.55
N ASP A 106 -7.04 -9.64 -10.87
CA ASP A 106 -7.90 -9.44 -12.05
C ASP A 106 -9.24 -8.79 -11.72
N ALA A 107 -9.37 -8.22 -10.52
CA ALA A 107 -10.48 -7.35 -10.17
C ALA A 107 -10.60 -6.20 -11.18
N LYS A 108 -11.84 -5.83 -11.52
CA LYS A 108 -12.11 -4.73 -12.47
C LYS A 108 -12.73 -3.51 -11.81
N ASN A 109 -12.24 -2.33 -12.18
CA ASN A 109 -12.86 -1.06 -11.82
C ASN A 109 -14.05 -0.69 -12.73
N ALA A 110 -14.64 0.49 -12.53
CA ALA A 110 -15.82 0.94 -13.28
C ALA A 110 -15.56 1.08 -14.80
N GLN A 111 -14.29 1.30 -15.20
CA GLN A 111 -13.88 1.35 -16.61
C GLN A 111 -13.55 -0.04 -17.17
N ARG A 112 -13.84 -1.12 -16.43
CA ARG A 112 -13.52 -2.51 -16.76
C ARG A 112 -12.03 -2.78 -16.94
N LYS A 113 -11.18 -1.99 -16.27
CA LYS A 113 -9.74 -2.17 -16.28
C LYS A 113 -9.28 -2.90 -15.04
N THR A 114 -8.26 -3.73 -15.17
CA THR A 114 -7.51 -4.33 -14.06
C THR A 114 -6.42 -3.39 -13.59
N ALA A 115 -5.91 -3.59 -12.37
CA ALA A 115 -4.79 -2.81 -11.85
C ALA A 115 -3.56 -2.86 -12.77
N TYR A 116 -3.27 -4.01 -13.37
CA TYR A 116 -2.13 -4.17 -14.29
C TYR A 116 -2.25 -3.29 -15.55
N GLU A 117 -3.47 -3.09 -16.07
CA GLU A 117 -3.72 -2.24 -17.24
C GLU A 117 -3.62 -0.74 -16.93
N LEU A 118 -3.47 -0.37 -15.66
CA LEU A 118 -3.22 1.00 -15.21
C LEU A 118 -1.73 1.30 -15.00
N LEU A 119 -0.86 0.29 -15.05
CA LEU A 119 0.59 0.47 -14.88
C LEU A 119 1.19 1.27 -16.03
N ASP A 120 2.17 2.10 -15.71
CA ASP A 120 3.02 2.74 -16.71
C ASP A 120 4.02 1.73 -17.33
N GLU A 121 4.63 2.12 -18.45
CA GLU A 121 5.59 1.27 -19.17
C GLU A 121 6.81 0.89 -18.30
N HIS A 122 7.15 1.70 -17.30
CA HIS A 122 8.27 1.46 -16.40
C HIS A 122 7.94 0.46 -15.28
N SER A 123 6.69 0.41 -14.83
CA SER A 123 6.22 -0.46 -13.75
C SER A 123 5.66 -1.80 -14.26
N SER A 124 5.19 -1.84 -15.51
CA SER A 124 4.66 -3.06 -16.17
C SER A 124 5.71 -4.15 -16.42
N GLY A 125 7.00 -3.83 -16.33
CA GLY A 125 8.11 -4.78 -16.44
C GLY A 125 8.46 -5.52 -15.15
N HIS A 126 7.79 -5.24 -14.02
CA HIS A 126 8.11 -5.86 -12.74
C HIS A 126 7.73 -7.36 -12.75
N PRO A 127 8.71 -8.30 -12.71
CA PRO A 127 8.43 -9.73 -12.92
C PRO A 127 7.49 -10.35 -11.88
N ALA A 128 7.46 -9.77 -10.69
CA ALA A 128 6.55 -10.18 -9.63
C ALA A 128 5.12 -9.65 -9.80
N LEU A 129 4.78 -8.93 -10.88
CA LEU A 129 3.44 -8.40 -11.12
C LEU A 129 2.79 -8.98 -12.39
N TYR A 130 3.29 -10.11 -12.90
CA TYR A 130 2.63 -10.76 -14.04
C TYR A 130 1.26 -11.34 -13.61
N PRO A 131 0.16 -11.00 -14.29
CA PRO A 131 -1.19 -11.44 -13.91
C PRO A 131 -1.32 -12.96 -13.77
N LEU A 132 -0.63 -13.72 -14.62
CA LEU A 132 -0.66 -15.18 -14.63
C LEU A 132 -0.19 -15.82 -13.32
N ASN A 133 0.60 -15.11 -12.52
CA ASN A 133 1.08 -15.62 -11.24
C ASN A 133 0.00 -15.58 -10.14
N TYR A 134 -1.07 -14.80 -10.34
CA TYR A 134 -2.04 -14.47 -9.30
C TYR A 134 -3.50 -14.73 -9.69
N ILE A 135 -3.76 -15.10 -10.94
CA ILE A 135 -5.09 -15.55 -11.39
C ILE A 135 -5.33 -16.97 -10.90
N THR A 136 -6.35 -17.13 -10.05
CA THR A 136 -6.74 -18.45 -9.53
C THR A 136 -7.78 -19.12 -10.41
N LEU A 137 -8.03 -20.42 -10.19
CA LEU A 137 -9.12 -21.14 -10.84
C LEU A 137 -10.49 -20.53 -10.51
N GLN A 138 -10.67 -20.02 -9.29
CA GLN A 138 -11.91 -19.34 -8.88
C GLN A 138 -12.10 -18.05 -9.69
N CYS A 139 -11.04 -17.26 -9.89
CA CYS A 139 -11.07 -16.07 -10.74
C CYS A 139 -11.48 -16.40 -12.18
N LEU A 140 -10.92 -17.48 -12.76
CA LEU A 140 -11.31 -17.95 -14.09
C LEU A 140 -12.78 -18.38 -14.16
N ALA A 141 -13.28 -19.05 -13.12
CA ALA A 141 -14.68 -19.46 -13.04
C ALA A 141 -15.62 -18.25 -12.94
N ALA A 142 -15.32 -17.27 -12.08
CA ALA A 142 -16.08 -16.02 -11.98
C ALA A 142 -16.15 -15.30 -13.33
N ARG A 143 -15.01 -15.18 -14.03
CA ARG A 143 -14.95 -14.59 -15.37
C ARG A 143 -15.80 -15.35 -16.39
N ALA A 144 -15.85 -16.69 -16.31
CA ALA A 144 -16.68 -17.49 -17.20
C ALA A 144 -18.17 -17.25 -16.93
N ILE A 145 -18.56 -17.17 -15.66
CA ILE A 145 -19.93 -16.85 -15.24
C ILE A 145 -20.36 -15.50 -15.80
N GLU A 146 -19.55 -14.46 -15.60
CA GLU A 146 -19.78 -13.12 -16.15
C GLU A 146 -19.88 -13.14 -17.69
N LYS A 147 -18.88 -13.73 -18.35
CA LYS A 147 -18.76 -13.74 -19.82
C LYS A 147 -19.96 -14.43 -20.48
N HIS A 148 -20.44 -15.51 -19.87
CA HIS A 148 -21.56 -16.29 -20.38
C HIS A 148 -22.91 -15.86 -19.78
N ARG A 149 -22.93 -14.82 -18.92
CA ARG A 149 -24.13 -14.30 -18.25
C ARG A 149 -24.93 -15.38 -17.54
N LEU A 150 -24.22 -16.31 -16.89
CA LEU A 150 -24.88 -17.39 -16.15
C LEU A 150 -25.63 -16.81 -14.95
N PRO A 151 -26.85 -17.25 -14.64
CA PRO A 151 -27.56 -16.79 -13.46
C PRO A 151 -26.90 -17.35 -12.20
N TYR A 152 -26.53 -16.49 -11.26
CA TYR A 152 -25.92 -16.88 -9.98
C TYR A 152 -26.52 -16.15 -8.77
N ARG A 153 -27.07 -14.94 -8.96
CA ARG A 153 -27.66 -14.14 -7.88
C ARG A 153 -28.84 -14.85 -7.21
N GLY A 154 -28.82 -14.91 -5.88
CA GLY A 154 -29.77 -15.62 -5.03
C GLY A 154 -29.66 -17.15 -5.07
N LEU A 155 -28.69 -17.71 -5.81
CA LEU A 155 -28.49 -19.15 -5.94
C LEU A 155 -27.27 -19.66 -5.16
N ILE A 156 -26.38 -18.75 -4.75
CA ILE A 156 -25.14 -19.02 -4.02
C ILE A 156 -25.04 -18.10 -2.80
N SER A 157 -23.99 -18.24 -1.98
CA SER A 157 -23.80 -17.36 -0.82
C SER A 157 -23.44 -15.93 -1.25
N GLU A 158 -23.81 -14.94 -0.43
CA GLU A 158 -23.48 -13.52 -0.65
C GLU A 158 -21.98 -13.30 -0.86
N GLU A 159 -21.13 -14.05 -0.13
CA GLU A 159 -19.67 -14.02 -0.29
C GLU A 159 -19.21 -14.45 -1.69
N MET A 160 -19.84 -15.49 -2.26
CA MET A 160 -19.52 -15.96 -3.61
C MET A 160 -20.08 -15.02 -4.68
N GLU A 161 -21.22 -14.36 -4.43
CA GLU A 161 -21.74 -13.32 -5.32
C GLU A 161 -20.78 -12.13 -5.38
N ALA A 162 -20.34 -11.63 -4.22
CA ALA A 162 -19.37 -10.54 -4.12
C ALA A 162 -18.06 -10.88 -4.85
N PHE A 163 -17.58 -12.13 -4.72
CA PHE A 163 -16.43 -12.63 -5.46
C PHE A 163 -16.64 -12.60 -6.98
N ILE A 164 -17.80 -13.04 -7.49
CA ILE A 164 -18.09 -13.02 -8.93
C ILE A 164 -18.18 -11.58 -9.43
N GLU A 165 -18.85 -10.71 -8.68
CA GLU A 165 -18.98 -9.28 -8.98
C GLU A 165 -17.66 -8.51 -8.89
N LEU A 166 -16.60 -9.13 -8.38
CA LEU A 166 -15.27 -8.56 -8.37
C LEU A 166 -14.61 -8.52 -9.76
N HIS A 167 -14.98 -9.47 -10.62
CA HIS A 167 -14.35 -9.76 -11.92
C HIS A 167 -15.11 -9.12 -13.08
#